data_AF-W9W4I0-F1
#
_entry.id   AF-W9W4I0-F1
#
_cell.length_a   1.000
_cell.length_b   1.000
_cell.length_c   1.000
_cell.angle_alpha   90.00
_cell.angle_beta   90.00
_cell.angle_gamma   90.00
#
_symmetry.space_group_name_H-M   'P 1'
#
loop_
_entity.id
_entity.type
_entity.pdbx_description
1 polymer ?
#
loop_
_entity_poly.entity_id
_entity_poly.type
_entity_poly.pdbx_seq_one_letter_code
_entity_poly.pdbx_strand_id
1 'polypeptide(L)'
;MVNDIRCSDPDLQLDVDIMILDYTLFQSTKAQLRLLSRGLDDNEEGDRSRDALRLLTVFDSFIQIFNERHSSYEHSPGLTFRLDILEFLVLLSGLSSSSAPHFTDAMLEKLKVRTQEDIQARRKWQAARQRYFRRLEKRSATALKTDGVDEDVERQIYEAWTNPDTSSPYSDPQSIKILLLFHLLPRFMVISAKFSDLIDQSLDQRWMRVACELMLRTGLESLRFQTLNCQADALPTLEDCFSWGYVDLRDTTDLGATASYDEEVMDLVNDMLRLRNHSVSTPGVEDPEWTKLRISTLHEFSIAADASIVARKNRFDRLAEKYPLEEFVQKLIGVVLNIWELSCRDEYLGQPVLVEIEEGHLQSLNIVGADFDDFASKIALERRFDSPGRVDVTRGSSDQSLNERFHHELARLKRVNERQHNGTGPVIKFGD
;
A
#
# COMPACT_ATOMS: atom_id res chain seq x y z
N MET A 1 -16.03 -11.14 -51.17
CA MET A 1 -15.86 -10.17 -50.08
C MET A 1 -16.97 -10.43 -49.09
N VAL A 2 -16.68 -11.23 -48.07
CA VAL A 2 -17.59 -11.39 -46.94
C VAL A 2 -17.45 -10.10 -46.15
N ASN A 3 -18.48 -9.26 -46.18
CA ASN A 3 -18.53 -8.09 -45.31
C ASN A 3 -18.48 -8.62 -43.88
N ASP A 4 -17.45 -8.24 -43.13
CA ASP A 4 -17.40 -8.47 -41.69
C ASP A 4 -18.41 -7.50 -41.07
N ILE A 5 -19.68 -7.91 -41.03
CA ILE A 5 -20.79 -7.15 -40.41
C ILE A 5 -20.81 -7.40 -38.89
N ARG A 6 -19.63 -7.65 -38.29
CA ARG A 6 -19.46 -7.57 -36.84
C ARG A 6 -19.37 -6.10 -36.43
N CYS A 7 -20.41 -5.33 -36.75
CA CYS A 7 -20.66 -4.11 -36.00
C CYS A 7 -20.91 -4.56 -34.57
N SER A 8 -20.08 -4.10 -33.63
CA SER A 8 -20.38 -4.23 -32.22
C SER A 8 -21.79 -3.68 -32.00
N ASP A 9 -22.63 -4.49 -31.37
CA ASP A 9 -23.92 -4.00 -30.89
C ASP A 9 -23.63 -2.74 -30.05
N PRO A 10 -24.13 -1.56 -30.44
CA PRO A 10 -23.85 -0.33 -29.71
C PRO A 10 -24.27 -0.44 -28.24
N ASP A 11 -25.26 -1.29 -27.94
CA ASP A 11 -25.74 -1.53 -26.59
C ASP A 11 -24.72 -2.32 -25.74
N LEU A 12 -23.79 -3.06 -26.36
CA LEU A 12 -22.74 -3.84 -25.68
C LEU A 12 -21.36 -3.16 -25.72
N GLN A 13 -21.24 -2.01 -26.38
CA GLN A 13 -19.94 -1.35 -26.57
C GLN A 13 -19.30 -0.95 -25.23
N LEU A 14 -20.10 -0.48 -24.28
CA LEU A 14 -19.61 -0.12 -22.94
C LEU A 14 -19.05 -1.34 -22.20
N ASP A 15 -19.75 -2.48 -22.22
CA ASP A 15 -19.31 -3.70 -21.54
C ASP A 15 -17.99 -4.22 -22.12
N VAL A 16 -17.86 -4.20 -23.45
CA VAL A 16 -16.61 -4.57 -24.14
C VAL A 16 -15.48 -3.63 -23.74
N ASP A 17 -15.73 -2.33 -23.71
CA ASP A 17 -14.73 -1.33 -23.34
C ASP A 17 -14.30 -1.48 -21.87
N ILE A 18 -15.23 -1.79 -20.95
CA ILE A 18 -14.93 -2.10 -19.54
C ILE A 18 -14.05 -3.34 -19.44
N MET A 19 -14.40 -4.42 -20.17
CA MET A 19 -13.61 -5.66 -20.17
C MET A 19 -12.17 -5.42 -20.65
N ILE A 20 -11.97 -4.61 -21.69
CA ILE A 20 -10.64 -4.24 -22.19
C ILE A 20 -9.90 -3.36 -21.18
N LEU A 21 -10.59 -2.41 -20.53
CA LEU A 21 -10.00 -1.57 -19.49
C LEU A 21 -9.48 -2.41 -18.32
N ASP A 22 -10.31 -3.31 -17.79
CA ASP A 22 -9.93 -4.20 -16.69
C ASP A 22 -8.78 -5.13 -17.07
N TYR A 23 -8.79 -5.67 -18.28
CA TYR A 23 -7.72 -6.54 -18.78
C TYR A 23 -6.38 -5.79 -18.91
N THR A 24 -6.39 -4.63 -19.57
CA THR A 24 -5.17 -3.84 -19.79
C THR A 24 -4.59 -3.32 -18.47
N LEU A 25 -5.46 -2.95 -17.51
CA LEU A 25 -5.07 -2.61 -16.15
C LEU A 25 -4.41 -3.81 -15.46
N PHE A 26 -5.04 -4.99 -15.48
CA PHE A 26 -4.53 -6.20 -14.85
C PHE A 26 -3.16 -6.60 -15.40
N GLN A 27 -3.01 -6.63 -16.73
CA GLN A 27 -1.74 -6.98 -17.37
C GLN A 27 -0.64 -5.97 -17.05
N SER A 28 -0.98 -4.68 -17.00
CA SER A 28 -0.04 -3.61 -16.61
C SER A 28 0.41 -3.78 -15.16
N THR A 29 -0.51 -4.00 -14.23
CA THR A 29 -0.20 -4.23 -12.80
C THR A 29 0.68 -5.46 -12.63
N LYS A 30 0.34 -6.58 -13.28
CA LYS A 30 1.13 -7.82 -13.25
C LYS A 30 2.54 -7.62 -13.79
N ALA A 31 2.70 -6.84 -14.87
CA ALA A 31 4.01 -6.53 -15.43
C ALA A 31 4.85 -5.62 -14.52
N GLN A 32 4.24 -4.61 -13.89
CA GLN A 32 4.93 -3.75 -12.92
C GLN A 32 5.38 -4.53 -11.66
N LEU A 33 4.53 -5.44 -11.15
CA LEU A 33 4.91 -6.34 -10.05
C LEU A 33 6.10 -7.22 -10.44
N ARG A 34 6.12 -7.78 -11.65
CA ARG A 34 7.24 -8.60 -12.16
C ARG A 34 8.53 -7.81 -12.38
N LEU A 35 8.41 -6.56 -12.81
CA LEU A 35 9.54 -5.65 -12.97
C LEU A 35 10.19 -5.36 -11.60
N LEU A 36 9.36 -5.07 -10.60
CA LEU A 36 9.81 -4.67 -9.26
C LEU A 36 10.27 -5.85 -8.40
N SER A 37 9.66 -7.03 -8.59
CA SER A 37 10.05 -8.27 -7.91
C SER A 37 11.41 -8.74 -8.45
N ARG A 38 12.47 -8.53 -7.68
CA ARG A 38 13.81 -8.98 -8.08
C ARG A 38 13.88 -10.50 -8.05
N GLY A 39 14.21 -11.09 -9.20
CA GLY A 39 14.47 -12.51 -9.39
C GLY A 39 15.81 -12.68 -10.10
N LEU A 40 16.54 -13.72 -9.70
CA LEU A 40 17.96 -14.07 -9.87
C LEU A 40 18.61 -14.00 -11.28
N ASP A 41 17.90 -13.56 -12.32
CA ASP A 41 18.46 -13.43 -13.67
C ASP A 41 18.45 -11.98 -14.16
N ASP A 42 19.60 -11.32 -13.99
CA ASP A 42 19.89 -9.98 -14.52
C ASP A 42 19.78 -9.94 -16.06
N ASN A 43 19.88 -11.10 -16.73
CA ASN A 43 19.82 -11.22 -18.18
C ASN A 43 18.43 -10.89 -18.77
N GLU A 44 17.35 -10.94 -17.99
CA GLU A 44 15.98 -10.67 -18.45
C GLU A 44 15.41 -9.32 -17.95
N GLU A 45 16.18 -8.51 -17.23
CA GLU A 45 15.70 -7.23 -16.70
C GLU A 45 15.30 -6.25 -17.82
N GLY A 46 16.07 -6.21 -18.91
CA GLY A 46 15.80 -5.35 -20.06
C GLY A 46 14.48 -5.68 -20.77
N ASP A 47 14.16 -6.96 -20.91
CA ASP A 47 12.92 -7.40 -21.56
C ASP A 47 11.71 -7.15 -20.65
N ARG A 48 11.84 -7.43 -19.35
CA ARG A 48 10.79 -7.11 -18.35
C ARG A 48 10.46 -5.62 -18.30
N SER A 49 11.47 -4.76 -18.32
CA SER A 49 11.28 -3.30 -18.33
C SER A 49 10.54 -2.83 -19.58
N ARG A 50 10.94 -3.34 -20.76
CA ARG A 50 10.27 -3.02 -22.03
C ARG A 50 8.82 -3.48 -22.05
N ASP A 51 8.54 -4.69 -21.58
CA ASP A 51 7.19 -5.21 -21.52
C ASP A 51 6.30 -4.44 -20.54
N ALA A 52 6.81 -4.11 -19.36
CA ALA A 52 6.09 -3.32 -18.38
C ALA A 52 5.75 -1.91 -18.90
N LEU A 53 6.69 -1.26 -19.60
CA LEU A 53 6.47 0.04 -20.24
C LEU A 53 5.46 -0.05 -21.39
N ARG A 54 5.58 -1.09 -22.24
CA ARG A 54 4.66 -1.33 -23.36
C ARG A 54 3.23 -1.49 -22.87
N LEU A 55 3.01 -2.35 -21.87
CA LEU A 55 1.67 -2.59 -21.31
C LEU A 55 1.11 -1.35 -20.63
N LEU A 56 1.93 -0.62 -19.87
CA LEU A 56 1.52 0.65 -19.27
C LEU A 56 1.11 1.69 -20.33
N THR A 57 1.83 1.76 -21.46
CA THR A 57 1.50 2.68 -22.57
C THR A 57 0.17 2.30 -23.23
N VAL A 58 -0.08 1.00 -23.41
CA VAL A 58 -1.36 0.50 -23.94
C VAL A 58 -2.51 0.87 -23.01
N PHE A 59 -2.34 0.63 -21.70
CA PHE A 59 -3.33 1.00 -20.70
C PHE A 59 -3.58 2.52 -20.66
N ASP A 60 -2.53 3.35 -20.61
CA ASP A 60 -2.66 4.82 -20.58
C ASP A 60 -3.39 5.36 -21.83
N SER A 61 -3.07 4.81 -23.00
CA SER A 61 -3.76 5.17 -24.24
C SER A 61 -5.24 4.75 -24.20
N PHE A 62 -5.53 3.56 -23.68
CA PHE A 62 -6.89 3.03 -23.64
C PHE A 62 -7.77 3.75 -22.62
N ILE A 63 -7.28 4.04 -21.41
CA ILE A 63 -8.06 4.76 -20.39
C ILE A 63 -8.41 6.19 -20.83
N GLN A 64 -7.53 6.86 -21.59
CA GLN A 64 -7.83 8.17 -22.17
C GLN A 64 -9.00 8.07 -23.16
N ILE A 65 -8.95 7.11 -24.10
CA ILE A 65 -10.03 6.86 -25.06
C ILE A 65 -11.33 6.46 -24.35
N PHE A 66 -11.23 5.62 -23.32
CA PHE A 66 -12.37 5.18 -22.52
C PHE A 66 -13.05 6.37 -21.85
N ASN A 67 -12.29 7.24 -21.18
CA ASN A 67 -12.83 8.41 -20.49
C ASN A 67 -13.43 9.46 -21.45
N GLU A 68 -12.89 9.60 -22.65
CA GLU A 68 -13.46 10.46 -23.69
C GLU A 68 -14.81 9.93 -24.20
N ARG A 69 -14.92 8.61 -24.39
CA ARG A 69 -16.15 7.96 -24.91
C ARG A 69 -17.23 7.81 -23.85
N HIS A 70 -16.83 7.53 -22.61
CA HIS A 70 -17.71 7.16 -21.50
C HIS A 70 -17.57 8.15 -20.33
N SER A 71 -17.63 9.45 -20.62
CA SER A 71 -17.41 10.52 -19.62
C SER A 71 -18.38 10.52 -18.43
N SER A 72 -19.55 9.88 -18.56
CA SER A 72 -20.53 9.72 -17.48
C SER A 72 -20.39 8.39 -16.71
N TYR A 73 -19.40 7.56 -17.06
CA TYR A 73 -19.20 6.28 -16.40
C TYR A 73 -18.52 6.48 -15.04
N GLU A 74 -19.13 5.93 -14.00
CA GLU A 74 -18.54 5.86 -12.66
C GLU A 74 -17.79 4.53 -12.52
N HIS A 75 -16.51 4.62 -12.17
CA HIS A 75 -15.67 3.42 -12.01
C HIS A 75 -16.13 2.58 -10.82
N SER A 76 -16.14 1.26 -11.00
CA SER A 76 -16.45 0.34 -9.90
C SER A 76 -15.40 0.41 -8.78
N PRO A 77 -15.76 0.09 -7.52
CA PRO A 77 -14.80 0.04 -6.41
C PRO A 77 -13.63 -0.92 -6.68
N GLY A 78 -13.89 -2.06 -7.33
CA GLY A 78 -12.85 -3.01 -7.73
C GLY A 78 -11.88 -2.42 -8.76
N LEU A 79 -12.39 -1.71 -9.77
CA LEU A 79 -11.56 -1.04 -10.78
C LEU A 79 -10.69 0.05 -10.14
N THR A 80 -11.28 0.92 -9.30
CA THR A 80 -10.53 1.98 -8.60
C THR A 80 -9.45 1.43 -7.68
N PHE A 81 -9.73 0.33 -6.96
CA PHE A 81 -8.73 -0.35 -6.14
C PHE A 81 -7.54 -0.87 -6.97
N ARG A 82 -7.80 -1.50 -8.12
CA ARG A 82 -6.73 -1.96 -9.03
C ARG A 82 -5.94 -0.79 -9.62
N LEU A 83 -6.59 0.34 -9.90
CA LEU A 83 -5.94 1.57 -10.35
C LEU A 83 -4.99 2.13 -9.28
N ASP A 84 -5.43 2.15 -8.01
CA ASP A 84 -4.58 2.61 -6.90
C ASP A 84 -3.31 1.77 -6.78
N ILE A 85 -3.43 0.43 -6.94
CA ILE A 85 -2.27 -0.48 -6.96
C ILE A 85 -1.33 -0.17 -8.13
N LEU A 86 -1.86 -0.01 -9.36
CA LEU A 86 -1.03 0.31 -10.52
C LEU A 86 -0.31 1.65 -10.32
N GLU A 87 -1.04 2.69 -9.90
CA GLU A 87 -0.46 4.02 -9.64
C GLU A 87 0.66 3.93 -8.60
N PHE A 88 0.44 3.20 -7.51
CA PHE A 88 1.46 2.96 -6.50
C PHE A 88 2.72 2.30 -7.06
N LEU A 89 2.57 1.26 -7.87
CA LEU A 89 3.70 0.53 -8.46
C LEU A 89 4.48 1.37 -9.47
N VAL A 90 3.80 2.20 -10.26
CA VAL A 90 4.44 3.14 -11.21
C VAL A 90 5.24 4.20 -10.46
N LEU A 91 4.71 4.73 -9.36
CA LEU A 91 5.46 5.67 -8.52
C LEU A 91 6.66 4.99 -7.85
N LEU A 92 6.50 3.75 -7.38
CA LEU A 92 7.57 2.97 -6.76
C LEU A 92 8.68 2.59 -7.75
N SER A 93 8.35 2.26 -9.00
CA SER A 93 9.35 2.04 -10.05
C SER A 93 10.10 3.32 -10.40
N GLY A 94 9.42 4.47 -10.35
CA GLY A 94 10.03 5.80 -10.40
C GLY A 94 11.11 6.05 -9.35
N LEU A 95 10.95 5.49 -8.14
CA LEU A 95 11.95 5.60 -7.06
C LEU A 95 13.12 4.61 -7.19
N SER A 96 12.88 3.47 -7.87
CA SER A 96 13.77 2.31 -7.79
C SER A 96 14.75 2.18 -8.95
N SER A 97 14.54 2.89 -10.07
CA SER A 97 15.25 2.61 -11.33
C SER A 97 16.00 3.80 -11.96
N SER A 98 17.20 3.49 -12.48
CA SER A 98 18.01 4.31 -13.40
C SER A 98 17.40 4.44 -14.81
N SER A 99 16.32 3.71 -15.12
CA SER A 99 15.60 3.66 -16.41
C SER A 99 14.08 3.88 -16.21
N ALA A 100 13.71 4.66 -15.19
CA ALA A 100 12.32 4.93 -14.81
C ALA A 100 11.47 5.47 -15.97
N PRO A 101 10.13 5.30 -15.92
CA PRO A 101 9.23 6.03 -16.81
C PRO A 101 9.54 7.53 -16.69
N HIS A 102 9.76 8.19 -17.83
CA HIS A 102 9.99 9.62 -17.86
C HIS A 102 8.71 10.34 -17.42
N PHE A 103 8.62 10.69 -16.13
CA PHE A 103 7.56 11.57 -15.65
C PHE A 103 7.70 12.92 -16.36
N THR A 104 6.62 13.32 -17.03
CA THR A 104 6.58 14.66 -17.62
C THR A 104 6.60 15.72 -16.53
N ASP A 105 7.10 16.92 -16.83
CA ASP A 105 7.07 18.03 -15.88
C ASP A 105 5.63 18.29 -15.37
N ALA A 106 4.62 18.15 -16.23
CA ALA A 106 3.22 18.29 -15.86
C ALA A 106 2.76 17.23 -14.83
N MET A 107 3.23 15.98 -14.95
CA MET A 107 2.94 14.93 -13.97
C MET A 107 3.61 15.22 -12.62
N LEU A 108 4.86 15.67 -12.63
CA LEU A 108 5.57 16.04 -11.40
C LEU A 108 4.90 17.23 -10.70
N GLU A 109 4.45 18.24 -11.43
CA GLU A 109 3.69 19.35 -10.84
C GLU A 109 2.36 18.90 -10.24
N LYS A 110 1.62 18.01 -10.91
CA LYS A 110 0.41 17.40 -10.34
C LYS A 110 0.70 16.63 -9.05
N LEU A 111 1.79 15.85 -9.03
CA LEU A 111 2.23 15.11 -7.84
C LEU A 111 2.60 16.05 -6.69
N LYS A 112 3.26 17.19 -6.96
CA LYS A 112 3.57 18.20 -5.93
C LYS A 112 2.31 18.80 -5.33
N VAL A 113 1.33 19.18 -6.16
CA VAL A 113 0.05 19.72 -5.68
C VAL A 113 -0.63 18.69 -4.76
N ARG A 114 -0.72 17.44 -5.21
CA ARG A 114 -1.31 16.35 -4.42
C ARG A 114 -0.55 16.10 -3.11
N THR A 115 0.77 16.12 -3.13
CA THR A 115 1.60 15.99 -1.92
C THR A 115 1.32 17.11 -0.92
N GLN A 116 1.15 18.35 -1.39
CA GLN A 116 0.82 19.46 -0.53
C GLN A 116 -0.57 19.29 0.11
N GLU A 117 -1.54 18.80 -0.65
CA GLU A 117 -2.88 18.44 -0.13
C GLU A 117 -2.79 17.32 0.91
N ASP A 118 -2.00 16.27 0.65
CA ASP A 118 -1.79 15.17 1.57
C ASP A 118 -1.13 15.64 2.88
N ILE A 119 -0.10 16.49 2.81
CA ILE A 119 0.54 17.09 3.99
C ILE A 119 -0.49 17.89 4.81
N GLN A 120 -1.28 18.74 4.15
CA GLN A 120 -2.32 19.52 4.83
C GLN A 120 -3.37 18.62 5.51
N ALA A 121 -3.81 17.57 4.81
CA ALA A 121 -4.75 16.59 5.35
C ALA A 121 -4.16 15.88 6.57
N ARG A 122 -2.87 15.51 6.53
CA ARG A 122 -2.18 14.87 7.66
C ARG A 122 -2.03 15.78 8.86
N ARG A 123 -1.72 17.06 8.67
CA ARG A 123 -1.68 18.06 9.76
C ARG A 123 -3.05 18.26 10.41
N LYS A 124 -4.11 18.29 9.60
CA LYS A 124 -5.50 18.34 10.08
C LYS A 124 -5.85 17.09 10.89
N TRP A 125 -5.51 15.91 10.37
CA TRP A 125 -5.69 14.63 11.06
C TRP A 125 -5.00 14.63 12.42
N GLN A 126 -3.76 15.06 12.46
CA GLN A 126 -2.98 15.10 13.68
C GLN A 126 -3.54 16.11 14.70
N ALA A 127 -3.97 17.29 14.25
CA ALA A 127 -4.64 18.26 15.13
C ALA A 127 -5.92 17.66 15.74
N ALA A 128 -6.68 16.88 14.98
CA ALA A 128 -7.84 16.14 15.50
C ALA A 128 -7.43 15.06 16.51
N ARG A 129 -6.37 14.29 16.22
CA ARG A 129 -5.80 13.29 17.14
C ARG A 129 -5.37 13.91 18.48
N GLN A 130 -4.69 15.06 18.46
CA GLN A 130 -4.31 15.78 19.68
C GLN A 130 -5.53 16.26 20.48
N ARG A 131 -6.61 16.71 19.81
CA ARG A 131 -7.87 17.08 20.48
C ARG A 131 -8.51 15.86 21.14
N TYR A 132 -8.52 14.72 20.46
CA TYR A 132 -9.02 13.45 20.98
C TYR A 132 -8.34 13.08 22.29
N PHE A 133 -7.01 13.06 22.33
CA PHE A 133 -6.25 12.75 23.56
C PHE A 133 -6.52 13.73 24.69
N ARG A 134 -6.52 15.05 24.42
CA ARG A 134 -6.86 16.07 25.44
C ARG A 134 -8.27 15.89 26.02
N ARG A 135 -9.23 15.38 25.23
CA ARG A 135 -10.57 15.06 25.74
C ARG A 135 -10.55 13.79 26.60
N LEU A 136 -9.78 12.78 26.22
CA LEU A 136 -9.63 11.54 26.96
C LEU A 136 -9.02 11.79 28.35
N GLU A 137 -7.96 12.59 28.42
CA GLU A 137 -7.31 13.03 29.67
C GLU A 137 -8.29 13.75 30.60
N LYS A 138 -9.08 14.70 30.05
CA LYS A 138 -10.07 15.46 30.84
C LYS A 138 -11.21 14.61 31.38
N ARG A 139 -11.58 13.52 30.67
CA ARG A 139 -12.70 12.65 31.05
C ARG A 139 -12.32 11.61 32.09
N SER A 140 -11.03 11.33 32.26
CA SER A 140 -10.61 10.21 33.07
C SER A 140 -9.79 10.64 34.29
N ALA A 141 -10.45 10.73 35.44
CA ALA A 141 -9.78 10.83 36.74
C ALA A 141 -9.02 9.54 37.13
N THR A 142 -9.15 8.47 36.33
CA THR A 142 -8.64 7.11 36.59
C THR A 142 -7.98 6.45 35.36
N ALA A 143 -7.73 7.17 34.25
CA ALA A 143 -7.12 6.56 33.06
C ALA A 143 -5.72 6.04 33.37
N LEU A 144 -5.43 4.85 32.84
CA LEU A 144 -4.09 4.30 32.78
C LEU A 144 -3.14 5.37 32.25
N LYS A 145 -2.12 5.71 33.05
CA LYS A 145 -1.09 6.71 32.76
C LYS A 145 -0.23 6.41 31.52
N THR A 146 -0.48 5.33 30.79
CA THR A 146 0.34 4.90 29.66
C THR A 146 0.17 5.80 28.43
N ASP A 147 -1.06 6.20 28.07
CA ASP A 147 -1.28 6.92 26.80
C ASP A 147 -0.70 8.35 26.79
N GLY A 148 -0.69 9.04 27.94
CA GLY A 148 -0.12 10.40 28.03
C GLY A 148 1.41 10.42 27.98
N VAL A 149 2.07 9.33 28.37
CA VAL A 149 3.55 9.21 28.30
C VAL A 149 4.01 9.14 26.85
N ASP A 150 3.21 8.50 25.98
CA ASP A 150 3.57 8.32 24.58
C ASP A 150 3.46 9.62 23.77
N GLU A 151 2.49 10.50 24.05
CA GLU A 151 2.39 11.81 23.36
C GLU A 151 3.56 12.73 23.71
N ASP A 152 3.98 12.78 24.98
CA ASP A 152 5.13 13.56 25.42
C ASP A 152 6.42 13.07 24.75
N VAL A 153 6.55 11.76 24.55
CA VAL A 153 7.67 11.14 23.82
C VAL A 153 7.64 11.51 22.34
N GLU A 154 6.48 11.40 21.67
CA GLU A 154 6.33 11.77 20.25
C GLU A 154 6.81 13.23 20.05
N ARG A 155 6.32 14.15 20.88
CA ARG A 155 6.66 15.58 20.82
C ARG A 155 8.15 15.84 21.05
N GLN A 156 8.74 15.23 22.08
CA GLN A 156 10.17 15.40 22.35
C GLN A 156 11.04 14.94 21.18
N ILE A 157 10.66 13.84 20.52
CA ILE A 157 11.37 13.36 19.34
C ILE A 157 11.23 14.38 18.20
N TYR A 158 10.02 14.86 17.89
CA TYR A 158 9.82 15.84 16.82
C TYR A 158 10.59 17.15 17.07
N GLU A 159 10.54 17.68 18.29
CA GLU A 159 11.28 18.89 18.68
C GLU A 159 12.79 18.72 18.55
N ALA A 160 13.33 17.55 18.92
CA ALA A 160 14.77 17.26 18.82
C ALA A 160 15.31 17.25 17.38
N TRP A 161 14.44 17.01 16.39
CA TRP A 161 14.77 17.05 14.96
C TRP A 161 14.38 18.34 14.26
N THR A 162 13.55 19.17 14.89
CA THR A 162 13.18 20.48 14.35
C THR A 162 14.31 21.46 14.63
N ASN A 163 15.05 21.89 13.59
CA ASN A 163 16.17 22.82 13.76
C ASN A 163 15.67 24.23 14.12
N PRO A 164 16.08 24.82 15.26
CA PRO A 164 15.75 26.21 15.59
C PRO A 164 16.60 27.25 14.82
N ASP A 165 17.71 26.84 14.20
CA ASP A 165 18.67 27.74 13.55
C ASP A 165 18.35 28.01 12.06
N THR A 166 17.14 28.48 11.77
CA THR A 166 16.74 28.93 10.41
C THR A 166 17.25 30.34 10.08
N SER A 167 18.49 30.67 10.45
CA SER A 167 19.12 31.96 10.11
C SER A 167 20.03 31.89 8.88
N SER A 168 19.79 30.95 7.95
CA SER A 168 20.49 30.94 6.66
C SER A 168 19.81 31.92 5.70
N PRO A 169 20.46 33.03 5.32
CA PRO A 169 19.89 33.98 4.38
C PRO A 169 20.15 33.49 2.95
N TYR A 170 19.09 33.47 2.14
CA TYR A 170 19.17 33.39 0.68
C TYR A 170 19.81 32.12 0.10
N SER A 171 19.00 31.07 -0.01
CA SER A 171 19.11 30.14 -1.13
C SER A 171 17.81 30.24 -1.93
N ASP A 172 17.92 30.58 -3.21
CA ASP A 172 16.81 30.55 -4.17
C ASP A 172 16.13 29.17 -4.09
N PRO A 173 14.81 29.06 -3.85
CA PRO A 173 14.14 27.78 -3.68
C PRO A 173 14.23 26.98 -4.98
N GLN A 174 15.27 26.14 -5.09
CA GLN A 174 15.32 25.15 -6.14
C GLN A 174 14.12 24.22 -5.95
N SER A 175 13.22 24.24 -6.92
CA SER A 175 12.09 23.32 -6.96
C SER A 175 12.64 21.90 -6.98
N ILE A 176 12.47 21.15 -5.90
CA ILE A 176 12.84 19.73 -5.86
C ILE A 176 11.93 19.01 -6.86
N LYS A 177 12.45 18.68 -8.05
CA LYS A 177 11.79 17.86 -9.07
C LYS A 177 12.11 16.37 -8.82
N ILE A 178 11.93 15.92 -7.57
CA ILE A 178 12.27 14.55 -7.16
C ILE A 178 11.03 13.91 -6.57
N LEU A 179 10.78 12.67 -6.98
CA LEU A 179 9.76 11.83 -6.39
C LEU A 179 10.23 11.40 -4.99
N LEU A 180 9.42 11.71 -3.98
CA LEU A 180 9.65 11.36 -2.57
C LEU A 180 8.88 10.08 -2.21
N LEU A 181 9.40 9.27 -1.28
CA LEU A 181 8.68 8.20 -0.59
C LEU A 181 7.38 8.69 0.06
N PHE A 182 7.30 9.97 0.43
CA PHE A 182 6.07 10.54 0.97
C PHE A 182 4.91 10.46 -0.04
N HIS A 183 5.17 10.46 -1.35
CA HIS A 183 4.09 10.27 -2.35
C HIS A 183 3.48 8.86 -2.28
N LEU A 184 4.23 7.88 -1.76
CA LEU A 184 3.79 6.50 -1.62
C LEU A 184 3.06 6.25 -0.30
N LEU A 185 3.43 6.96 0.77
CA LEU A 185 2.92 6.68 2.11
C LEU A 185 1.39 6.83 2.22
N PRO A 186 0.76 7.96 1.85
CA PRO A 186 -0.70 8.07 1.87
C PRO A 186 -1.39 7.00 1.02
N ARG A 187 -0.84 6.73 -0.16
CA ARG A 187 -1.40 5.73 -1.09
C ARG A 187 -1.36 4.33 -0.52
N PHE A 188 -0.23 3.96 0.07
CA PHE A 188 -0.07 2.68 0.74
C PHE A 188 -1.10 2.50 1.84
N MET A 189 -1.34 3.55 2.64
CA MET A 189 -2.33 3.52 3.72
C MET A 189 -3.76 3.37 3.18
N VAL A 190 -4.10 4.07 2.09
CA VAL A 190 -5.41 3.95 1.43
C VAL A 190 -5.61 2.55 0.82
N ILE A 191 -4.62 2.02 0.10
CA ILE A 191 -4.68 0.66 -0.47
C ILE A 191 -4.83 -0.37 0.66
N SER A 192 -4.09 -0.20 1.76
CA SER A 192 -4.18 -1.07 2.93
C SER A 192 -5.57 -1.03 3.56
N ALA A 193 -6.17 0.15 3.67
CA ALA A 193 -7.51 0.33 4.22
C ALA A 193 -8.59 -0.29 3.33
N LYS A 194 -8.57 0.01 2.02
CA LYS A 194 -9.46 -0.61 1.03
C LYS A 194 -9.33 -2.13 1.02
N PHE A 195 -8.11 -2.64 1.15
CA PHE A 195 -7.88 -4.08 1.20
C PHE A 195 -8.44 -4.70 2.49
N SER A 196 -8.21 -4.07 3.65
CA SER A 196 -8.76 -4.52 4.94
C SER A 196 -10.28 -4.60 4.93
N ASP A 197 -10.93 -3.61 4.31
CA ASP A 197 -12.38 -3.59 4.07
C ASP A 197 -12.81 -4.71 3.12
N LEU A 198 -12.12 -4.87 1.98
CA LEU A 198 -12.39 -5.91 0.98
C LEU A 198 -12.34 -7.33 1.57
N ILE A 199 -11.35 -7.63 2.42
CA ILE A 199 -11.22 -8.96 3.05
C ILE A 199 -12.04 -9.11 4.33
N ASP A 200 -12.70 -8.04 4.75
CA ASP A 200 -13.43 -7.92 6.01
C ASP A 200 -12.62 -8.49 7.20
N GLN A 201 -11.33 -8.14 7.30
CA GLN A 201 -10.39 -8.62 8.32
C GLN A 201 -9.34 -7.55 8.69
N SER A 202 -8.83 -7.62 9.91
CA SER A 202 -7.70 -6.79 10.35
C SER A 202 -6.41 -7.21 9.63
N LEU A 203 -5.60 -6.24 9.24
CA LEU A 203 -4.29 -6.51 8.65
C LEU A 203 -3.37 -7.22 9.65
N ASP A 204 -2.55 -8.14 9.14
CA ASP A 204 -1.61 -8.86 9.99
C ASP A 204 -0.43 -7.97 10.43
N GLN A 205 0.31 -8.44 11.45
CA GLN A 205 1.44 -7.70 12.01
C GLN A 205 2.60 -7.46 11.01
N ARG A 206 2.78 -8.31 9.99
CA ARG A 206 3.81 -8.13 8.96
C ARG A 206 3.50 -6.89 8.13
N TRP A 207 2.24 -6.64 7.82
CA TRP A 207 1.82 -5.46 7.06
C TRP A 207 2.00 -4.19 7.87
N MET A 208 1.56 -4.21 9.13
CA MET A 208 1.73 -3.08 10.05
C MET A 208 3.20 -2.68 10.18
N ARG A 209 4.11 -3.66 10.24
CA ARG A 209 5.57 -3.41 10.25
C ARG A 209 6.06 -2.75 8.97
N VAL A 210 5.58 -3.19 7.79
CA VAL A 210 5.95 -2.55 6.51
C VAL A 210 5.41 -1.13 6.42
N ALA A 211 4.20 -0.87 6.91
CA ALA A 211 3.65 0.49 7.02
C ALA A 211 4.53 1.38 7.91
N CYS A 212 4.90 0.90 9.09
CA CYS A 212 5.77 1.64 10.02
C CYS A 212 7.17 1.85 9.43
N GLU A 213 7.76 0.84 8.77
CA GLU A 213 9.05 0.97 8.08
C GLU A 213 8.95 2.00 6.94
N LEU A 214 7.83 2.08 6.22
CA LEU A 214 7.57 3.13 5.22
C LEU A 214 7.53 4.52 5.87
N MET A 215 6.86 4.69 7.01
CA MET A 215 6.86 5.96 7.77
C MET A 215 8.29 6.35 8.20
N LEU A 216 9.08 5.39 8.69
CA LEU A 216 10.47 5.60 9.07
C LEU A 216 11.34 6.03 7.88
N ARG A 217 11.26 5.30 6.77
CA ARG A 217 12.05 5.60 5.56
C ARG A 217 11.65 6.95 4.96
N THR A 218 10.36 7.27 4.98
CA THR A 218 9.84 8.58 4.56
C THR A 218 10.32 9.69 5.49
N GLY A 219 10.36 9.45 6.81
CA GLY A 219 10.92 10.38 7.79
C GLY A 219 12.41 10.64 7.57
N LEU A 220 13.20 9.59 7.31
CA LEU A 220 14.62 9.74 6.96
C LEU A 220 14.80 10.56 5.67
N GLU A 221 14.04 10.24 4.62
CA GLU A 221 14.10 11.01 3.38
C GLU A 221 13.75 12.49 3.60
N SER A 222 12.69 12.75 4.37
CA SER A 222 12.25 14.11 4.73
C SER A 222 13.33 14.89 5.47
N LEU A 223 13.94 14.30 6.50
CA LEU A 223 15.03 14.93 7.26
C LEU A 223 16.26 15.20 6.39
N ARG A 224 16.58 14.30 5.45
CA ARG A 224 17.66 14.50 4.49
C ARG A 224 17.40 15.72 3.62
N PHE A 225 16.19 15.85 3.07
CA PHE A 225 15.85 16.99 2.22
C PHE A 225 15.77 18.30 3.00
N GLN A 226 15.24 18.30 4.22
CA GLN A 226 15.23 19.49 5.08
C GLN A 226 16.64 19.97 5.42
N THR A 227 17.59 19.06 5.62
CA THR A 227 19.01 19.40 5.85
C THR A 227 19.67 20.03 4.62
N LEU A 228 19.23 19.64 3.42
CA LEU A 228 19.76 20.15 2.15
C LEU A 228 19.05 21.44 1.70
N ASN A 229 17.79 21.64 2.08
CA ASN A 229 16.94 22.76 1.67
C ASN A 229 16.06 23.24 2.84
N CYS A 230 16.64 24.08 3.71
CA CYS A 230 15.99 24.56 4.93
C CYS A 230 14.77 25.49 4.70
N GLN A 231 14.44 25.87 3.46
CA GLN A 231 13.36 26.84 3.16
C GLN A 231 12.20 26.24 2.35
N ALA A 232 12.17 24.92 2.15
CA ALA A 232 11.03 24.30 1.48
C ALA A 232 9.90 24.04 2.49
N ASP A 233 9.06 25.05 2.73
CA ASP A 233 7.82 24.96 3.53
C ASP A 233 6.84 23.87 3.02
N ALA A 234 7.10 23.32 1.83
CA ALA A 234 6.33 22.27 1.16
C ALA A 234 6.86 20.85 1.42
N LEU A 235 7.91 20.66 2.24
CA LEU A 235 8.38 19.32 2.56
C LEU A 235 7.63 18.73 3.76
N PRO A 236 7.34 17.41 3.73
CA PRO A 236 6.78 16.73 4.89
C PRO A 236 7.76 16.78 6.08
N THR A 237 7.23 16.94 7.29
CA THR A 237 7.99 16.82 8.53
C THR A 237 8.02 15.38 9.01
N LEU A 238 8.89 15.08 10.00
CA LEU A 238 8.87 13.78 10.67
C LEU A 238 7.50 13.51 11.32
N GLU A 239 6.88 14.56 11.85
CA GLU A 239 5.54 14.54 12.41
C GLU A 239 4.47 14.20 11.36
N ASP A 240 4.53 14.81 10.17
CA ASP A 240 3.63 14.51 9.04
C ASP A 240 3.71 13.01 8.66
N CYS A 241 4.92 12.42 8.68
CA CYS A 241 5.17 11.02 8.34
C CYS A 241 4.57 10.01 9.35
N PHE A 242 4.48 10.39 10.63
CA PHE A 242 4.00 9.53 11.73
C PHE A 242 2.59 9.90 12.22
N SER A 243 1.88 10.75 11.46
CA SER A 243 0.53 11.24 11.76
C SER A 243 -0.57 10.17 11.68
N TRP A 244 -0.25 8.96 11.23
CA TRP A 244 -1.19 7.85 11.03
C TRP A 244 -1.53 7.15 12.36
N GLY A 245 -2.69 7.49 12.92
CA GLY A 245 -3.25 6.88 14.13
C GLY A 245 -4.76 7.12 14.18
N TYR A 246 -5.48 6.43 15.05
CA TYR A 246 -6.94 6.54 15.12
C TYR A 246 -7.38 7.95 15.53
N VAL A 247 -8.46 8.45 14.92
CA VAL A 247 -9.10 9.72 15.26
C VAL A 247 -10.60 9.52 15.43
N ASP A 248 -11.17 10.02 16.52
CA ASP A 248 -12.62 10.13 16.62
C ASP A 248 -13.11 11.20 15.64
N LEU A 249 -13.87 10.80 14.61
CA LEU A 249 -14.38 11.69 13.55
C LEU A 249 -15.20 12.86 14.10
N ARG A 250 -15.73 12.76 15.33
CA ARG A 250 -16.37 13.91 15.96
C ARG A 250 -15.40 15.07 16.19
N ASP A 251 -14.10 14.82 16.28
CA ASP A 251 -13.04 15.84 16.41
C ASP A 251 -12.58 16.46 15.09
N THR A 252 -13.00 15.89 13.96
CA THR A 252 -12.70 16.45 12.63
C THR A 252 -13.73 17.50 12.19
N THR A 253 -14.94 17.49 12.77
CA THR A 253 -16.05 18.39 12.39
C THR A 253 -15.78 19.89 12.57
N ASP A 254 -14.84 20.28 13.44
CA ASP A 254 -14.45 21.69 13.67
C ASP A 254 -13.40 22.23 12.66
N LEU A 255 -13.00 21.45 11.65
CA LEU A 255 -11.90 21.82 10.74
C LEU A 255 -12.32 22.65 9.52
N GLY A 256 -13.59 23.03 9.42
CA GLY A 256 -14.14 23.82 8.32
C GLY A 256 -14.29 23.02 7.03
N ALA A 257 -15.42 23.20 6.34
CA ALA A 257 -15.84 22.48 5.13
C ALA A 257 -14.98 22.76 3.86
N THR A 258 -13.71 23.12 4.02
CA THR A 258 -12.86 23.64 2.93
C THR A 258 -11.80 22.65 2.44
N ALA A 259 -11.68 21.46 3.02
CA ALA A 259 -10.84 20.41 2.44
C ALA A 259 -11.70 19.43 1.65
N SER A 260 -11.44 19.37 0.35
CA SER A 260 -11.84 18.34 -0.62
C SER A 260 -11.30 16.93 -0.28
N TYR A 261 -10.97 16.66 0.98
CA TYR A 261 -10.44 15.35 1.36
C TYR A 261 -11.63 14.41 1.53
N ASP A 262 -11.58 13.29 0.82
CA ASP A 262 -12.65 12.31 0.78
C ASP A 262 -12.90 11.75 2.19
N GLU A 263 -14.05 12.10 2.77
CA GLU A 263 -14.48 11.63 4.10
C GLU A 263 -14.55 10.09 4.10
N GLU A 264 -14.91 9.48 2.98
CA GLU A 264 -14.99 8.02 2.85
C GLU A 264 -13.61 7.37 3.00
N VAL A 265 -12.57 7.95 2.39
CA VAL A 265 -11.19 7.46 2.51
C VAL A 265 -10.67 7.60 3.94
N MET A 266 -11.05 8.68 4.62
CA MET A 266 -10.67 8.91 6.02
C MET A 266 -11.29 7.87 6.93
N ASP A 267 -12.57 7.56 6.72
CA ASP A 267 -13.31 6.57 7.49
C ASP A 267 -12.73 5.17 7.29
N LEU A 268 -12.43 4.78 6.05
CA LEU A 268 -11.75 3.52 5.73
C LEU A 268 -10.41 3.37 6.44
N VAL A 269 -9.56 4.41 6.38
CA VAL A 269 -8.25 4.39 7.07
C VAL A 269 -8.44 4.33 8.59
N ASN A 270 -9.42 5.03 9.13
CA ASN A 270 -9.70 5.02 10.56
C ASN A 270 -10.18 3.65 11.04
N ASP A 271 -11.04 2.99 10.26
CA ASP A 271 -11.55 1.66 10.55
C ASP A 271 -10.46 0.60 10.47
N MET A 272 -9.52 0.72 9.52
CA MET A 272 -8.31 -0.13 9.46
C MET A 272 -7.42 -0.01 10.71
N LEU A 273 -7.35 1.19 11.32
CA LEU A 273 -6.54 1.47 12.51
C LEU A 273 -7.26 1.10 13.82
N ARG A 274 -8.56 0.80 13.76
CA ARG A 274 -9.41 0.54 14.92
C ARG A 274 -9.32 -0.93 15.36
N LEU A 275 -9.34 -1.15 16.68
CA LEU A 275 -9.47 -2.50 17.22
C LEU A 275 -10.84 -3.10 16.87
N ARG A 276 -10.83 -4.18 16.11
CA ARG A 276 -12.03 -4.88 15.62
C ARG A 276 -12.61 -5.81 16.70
N ASN A 277 -13.17 -5.23 17.77
CA ASN A 277 -13.89 -6.00 18.79
C ASN A 277 -15.35 -6.22 18.36
N HIS A 278 -15.75 -7.47 18.16
CA HIS A 278 -17.12 -7.86 17.78
C HIS A 278 -18.19 -7.61 18.87
N SER A 279 -17.85 -7.05 20.03
CA SER A 279 -18.80 -6.79 21.11
C SER A 279 -18.89 -5.30 21.49
N VAL A 280 -19.91 -4.65 20.90
CA VAL A 280 -20.78 -3.63 21.51
C VAL A 280 -20.15 -2.31 22.02
N SER A 281 -20.48 -1.24 21.29
CA SER A 281 -20.73 0.14 21.77
C SER A 281 -19.62 0.97 22.42
N THR A 282 -18.40 0.48 22.58
CA THR A 282 -17.31 1.37 22.96
C THR A 282 -16.89 2.25 21.78
N PRO A 283 -16.68 3.56 22.00
CA PRO A 283 -16.06 4.42 20.99
C PRO A 283 -14.76 3.77 20.52
N GLY A 284 -14.46 3.88 19.22
CA GLY A 284 -13.32 3.20 18.61
C GLY A 284 -12.05 3.50 19.39
N VAL A 285 -11.34 2.44 19.76
CA VAL A 285 -9.99 2.55 20.32
C VAL A 285 -9.05 2.10 19.20
N GLU A 286 -7.93 2.80 19.05
CA GLU A 286 -6.85 2.35 18.15
C GLU A 286 -6.44 0.92 18.52
N ASP A 287 -6.11 0.11 17.52
CA ASP A 287 -5.47 -1.17 17.80
C ASP A 287 -4.16 -0.92 18.57
N PRO A 288 -4.00 -1.48 19.79
CA PRO A 288 -2.79 -1.26 20.58
C PRO A 288 -1.52 -1.75 19.87
N GLU A 289 -1.61 -2.72 18.95
CA GLU A 289 -0.46 -3.15 18.17
C GLU A 289 -0.04 -2.10 17.13
N TRP A 290 -0.99 -1.35 16.53
CA TRP A 290 -0.67 -0.23 15.63
C TRP A 290 0.07 0.86 16.39
N THR A 291 -0.49 1.28 17.53
CA THR A 291 0.11 2.29 18.40
C THR A 291 1.52 1.89 18.85
N LYS A 292 1.67 0.66 19.36
CA LYS A 292 2.95 0.12 19.84
C LYS A 292 4.00 0.04 18.73
N LEU A 293 3.66 -0.48 17.55
CA LEU A 293 4.61 -0.58 16.44
C LEU A 293 5.02 0.81 15.94
N ARG A 294 4.06 1.75 15.82
CA ARG A 294 4.33 3.12 15.38
C ARG A 294 5.25 3.86 16.36
N ILE A 295 4.96 3.81 17.66
CA ILE A 295 5.79 4.44 18.70
C ILE A 295 7.16 3.78 18.79
N SER A 296 7.23 2.45 18.78
CA SER A 296 8.51 1.73 18.76
C SER A 296 9.35 2.11 17.56
N THR A 297 8.73 2.35 16.41
CA THR A 297 9.43 2.78 15.20
C THR A 297 9.86 4.24 15.28
N LEU A 298 9.02 5.12 15.83
CA LEU A 298 9.38 6.52 16.04
C LEU A 298 10.54 6.68 17.04
N HIS A 299 10.63 5.81 18.05
CA HIS A 299 11.75 5.76 19.00
C HIS A 299 13.11 5.53 18.34
N GLU A 300 13.15 5.01 17.11
CA GLU A 300 14.40 4.95 16.34
C GLU A 300 14.95 6.37 16.06
N PHE A 301 14.11 7.41 16.09
CA PHE A 301 14.55 8.80 15.98
C PHE A 301 14.92 9.42 17.33
N SER A 302 14.78 8.74 18.47
CA SER A 302 15.11 9.33 19.77
C SER A 302 16.58 9.81 19.83
N ILE A 303 16.75 11.08 20.18
CA ILE A 303 18.03 11.74 20.41
C ILE A 303 17.84 12.78 21.52
N ALA A 304 18.93 13.19 22.20
CA ALA A 304 18.85 14.26 23.20
C ALA A 304 18.39 15.57 22.54
N ALA A 305 17.55 16.35 23.23
CA ALA A 305 17.01 17.61 22.69
C ALA A 305 18.11 18.63 22.36
N ASP A 306 19.19 18.64 23.15
CA ASP A 306 20.39 19.47 22.99
C ASP A 306 21.49 18.79 22.14
N ALA A 307 21.17 17.71 21.43
CA ALA A 307 22.14 17.00 20.61
C ALA A 307 22.73 17.92 19.53
N SER A 308 24.06 17.90 19.43
CA SER A 308 24.78 18.65 18.40
C SER A 308 24.39 18.19 16.98
N ILE A 309 24.59 19.07 16.00
CA ILE A 309 24.38 18.76 14.57
C ILE A 309 25.14 17.49 14.15
N VAL A 310 26.36 17.30 14.67
CA VAL A 310 27.17 16.10 14.42
C VAL A 310 26.51 14.85 14.99
N ALA A 311 25.96 14.91 16.19
CA ALA A 311 25.25 13.79 16.79
C ALA A 311 23.97 13.43 16.01
N ARG A 312 23.20 14.44 15.57
CA ARG A 312 22.03 14.25 14.69
C ARG A 312 22.43 13.58 13.37
N LYS A 313 23.47 14.08 12.70
CA LYS A 313 23.99 13.47 11.47
C LYS A 313 24.45 12.03 11.67
N ASN A 314 25.21 11.74 12.73
CA ASN A 314 25.64 10.37 13.04
C ASN A 314 24.47 9.44 13.40
N ARG A 315 23.38 9.96 13.98
CA ARG A 315 22.16 9.18 14.21
C ARG A 315 21.45 8.89 12.88
N PHE A 316 21.32 9.91 12.03
CA PHE A 316 20.76 9.78 10.70
C PHE A 316 21.50 8.73 9.86
N ASP A 317 22.82 8.81 9.77
CA ASP A 317 23.64 7.89 8.96
C ASP A 317 23.48 6.43 9.44
N ARG A 318 23.46 6.21 10.77
CA ARG A 318 23.22 4.88 11.35
C ARG A 318 21.83 4.33 11.05
N LEU A 319 20.80 5.19 11.05
CA LEU A 319 19.44 4.76 10.69
C LEU A 319 19.33 4.44 9.20
N ALA A 320 19.97 5.23 8.34
CA ALA A 320 20.02 4.98 6.91
C ALA A 320 20.72 3.65 6.58
N GLU A 321 21.77 3.29 7.33
CA GLU A 321 22.45 2.00 7.24
C GLU A 321 21.61 0.84 7.81
N LYS A 322 20.96 1.04 8.96
CA LYS A 322 20.11 0.02 9.60
C LYS A 322 18.87 -0.35 8.79
N TYR A 323 18.32 0.60 8.04
CA TYR A 323 17.10 0.43 7.25
C TYR A 323 17.38 0.74 5.78
N PRO A 324 18.11 -0.10 5.03
CA PRO A 324 18.47 0.19 3.65
C PRO A 324 17.22 0.26 2.74
N LEU A 325 17.21 1.22 1.80
CA LEU A 325 16.07 1.46 0.91
C LEU A 325 15.71 0.21 0.09
N GLU A 326 16.73 -0.45 -0.44
CA GLU A 326 16.59 -1.57 -1.38
C GLU A 326 15.88 -2.76 -0.75
N GLU A 327 16.27 -3.15 0.47
CA GLU A 327 15.62 -4.22 1.22
C GLU A 327 14.18 -3.85 1.58
N PHE A 328 13.97 -2.59 1.99
CA PHE A 328 12.63 -2.08 2.29
C PHE A 328 11.71 -2.16 1.07
N VAL A 329 12.17 -1.72 -0.10
CA VAL A 329 11.40 -1.78 -1.35
C VAL A 329 10.99 -3.22 -1.65
N GLN A 330 11.87 -4.21 -1.49
CA GLN A 330 11.51 -5.62 -1.69
C GLN A 330 10.45 -6.12 -0.69
N LYS A 331 10.51 -5.72 0.58
CA LYS A 331 9.45 -6.04 1.57
C LYS A 331 8.11 -5.40 1.17
N LEU A 332 8.15 -4.15 0.71
CA LEU A 332 6.98 -3.38 0.29
C LEU A 332 6.31 -4.03 -0.92
N ILE A 333 7.09 -4.40 -1.94
CA ILE A 333 6.59 -5.13 -3.12
C ILE A 333 6.00 -6.47 -2.70
N GLY A 334 6.64 -7.21 -1.79
CA GLY A 334 6.11 -8.48 -1.30
C GLY A 334 4.74 -8.34 -0.62
N VAL A 335 4.47 -7.23 0.08
CA VAL A 335 3.13 -6.95 0.65
C VAL A 335 2.14 -6.59 -0.46
N VAL A 336 2.50 -5.71 -1.39
CA VAL A 336 1.60 -5.30 -2.49
C VAL A 336 1.28 -6.44 -3.44
N LEU A 337 2.24 -7.35 -3.68
CA LEU A 337 1.99 -8.58 -4.43
C LEU A 337 0.97 -9.46 -3.71
N ASN A 338 1.06 -9.60 -2.39
CA ASN A 338 0.09 -10.36 -1.60
C ASN A 338 -1.30 -9.69 -1.64
N ILE A 339 -1.39 -8.36 -1.52
CA ILE A 339 -2.64 -7.60 -1.75
C ILE A 339 -3.26 -8.00 -3.09
N TRP A 340 -2.45 -7.90 -4.15
CA TRP A 340 -2.88 -8.15 -5.51
C TRP A 340 -3.37 -9.59 -5.70
N GLU A 341 -2.57 -10.58 -5.32
CA GLU A 341 -2.91 -12.00 -5.44
C GLU A 341 -4.17 -12.37 -4.65
N LEU A 342 -4.32 -11.86 -3.42
CA LEU A 342 -5.52 -12.08 -2.63
C LEU A 342 -6.74 -11.42 -3.28
N SER A 343 -6.62 -10.17 -3.73
CA SER A 343 -7.74 -9.47 -4.38
C SER A 343 -8.24 -10.16 -5.66
N CYS A 344 -7.36 -10.90 -6.34
CA CYS A 344 -7.71 -11.64 -7.57
C CYS A 344 -8.47 -12.95 -7.33
N ARG A 345 -8.70 -13.37 -6.08
CA ARG A 345 -9.51 -14.56 -5.80
C ARG A 345 -11.00 -14.27 -6.04
N ASP A 346 -11.73 -15.29 -6.47
CA ASP A 346 -13.17 -15.21 -6.74
C ASP A 346 -14.00 -14.78 -5.53
N GLU A 347 -13.50 -15.05 -4.32
CA GLU A 347 -14.11 -14.65 -3.05
C GLU A 347 -14.13 -13.12 -2.85
N TYR A 348 -13.30 -12.39 -3.58
CA TYR A 348 -13.13 -10.95 -3.46
C TYR A 348 -13.47 -10.25 -4.79
N LEU A 349 -12.48 -9.93 -5.64
CA LEU A 349 -12.72 -9.22 -6.92
C LEU A 349 -12.67 -10.15 -8.14
N GLY A 350 -12.19 -11.39 -7.97
CA GLY A 350 -11.90 -12.29 -9.08
C GLY A 350 -10.84 -11.74 -10.05
N GLN A 351 -10.61 -12.48 -11.13
CA GLN A 351 -9.83 -12.00 -12.25
C GLN A 351 -10.72 -11.31 -13.29
N PRO A 352 -10.17 -10.44 -14.15
CA PRO A 352 -10.91 -9.96 -15.31
C PRO A 352 -11.30 -11.12 -16.24
N VAL A 353 -12.51 -11.07 -16.78
CA VAL A 353 -13.06 -12.10 -17.68
C VAL A 353 -12.13 -12.42 -18.86
N LEU A 354 -11.48 -11.41 -19.45
CA LEU A 354 -10.54 -11.63 -20.56
C LEU A 354 -9.25 -12.35 -20.12
N VAL A 355 -8.86 -12.24 -18.85
CA VAL A 355 -7.75 -13.03 -18.29
C VAL A 355 -8.19 -14.48 -18.12
N GLU A 356 -9.38 -14.73 -17.58
CA GLU A 356 -9.91 -16.10 -17.44
C GLU A 356 -9.99 -16.80 -18.81
N ILE A 357 -10.47 -16.09 -19.85
CA ILE A 357 -10.52 -16.60 -21.23
C ILE A 357 -9.11 -16.93 -21.74
N GLU A 358 -8.11 -16.08 -21.46
CA GLU A 358 -6.71 -16.34 -21.79
C GLU A 358 -6.16 -17.57 -21.04
N GLU A 359 -6.61 -17.80 -19.81
CA GLU A 359 -6.24 -18.97 -18.99
C GLU A 359 -7.04 -20.24 -19.35
N GLY A 360 -8.01 -20.13 -20.27
CA GLY A 360 -8.78 -21.26 -20.80
C GLY A 360 -9.96 -21.68 -19.92
N HIS A 361 -10.53 -20.74 -19.16
CA HIS A 361 -11.72 -20.96 -18.35
C HIS A 361 -12.58 -19.69 -18.19
N LEU A 362 -13.74 -19.83 -17.58
CA LEU A 362 -14.65 -18.74 -17.19
C LEU A 362 -15.23 -19.09 -15.83
N GLN A 363 -14.37 -19.06 -14.81
CA GLN A 363 -14.68 -19.51 -13.46
C GLN A 363 -15.73 -18.61 -12.80
N SER A 364 -15.70 -17.31 -13.08
CA SER A 364 -16.73 -16.34 -12.67
C SER A 364 -18.14 -16.71 -13.14
N LEU A 365 -18.26 -17.46 -14.24
CA LEU A 365 -19.53 -17.95 -14.79
C LEU A 365 -19.75 -19.45 -14.55
N ASN A 366 -18.89 -20.12 -13.77
CA ASN A 366 -18.85 -21.57 -13.59
C ASN A 366 -18.72 -22.36 -14.91
N ILE A 367 -18.09 -21.79 -15.93
CA ILE A 367 -17.84 -22.43 -17.23
C ILE A 367 -16.38 -22.89 -17.25
N VAL A 368 -16.16 -24.19 -17.07
CA VAL A 368 -14.81 -24.80 -17.00
C VAL A 368 -14.76 -26.11 -17.79
N GLY A 369 -13.56 -26.50 -18.24
CA GLY A 369 -13.35 -27.77 -18.93
C GLY A 369 -14.17 -27.88 -20.23
N ALA A 370 -14.98 -28.94 -20.35
CA ALA A 370 -15.76 -29.21 -21.57
C ALA A 370 -16.79 -28.11 -21.90
N ASP A 371 -17.34 -27.43 -20.89
CA ASP A 371 -18.29 -26.33 -21.10
C ASP A 371 -17.57 -25.09 -21.65
N PHE A 372 -16.32 -24.86 -21.23
CA PHE A 372 -15.48 -23.82 -21.81
C PHE A 372 -15.10 -24.15 -23.26
N ASP A 373 -14.87 -25.42 -23.57
CA ASP A 373 -14.54 -25.85 -24.94
C ASP A 373 -15.71 -25.63 -25.90
N ASP A 374 -16.92 -25.96 -25.46
CA ASP A 374 -18.14 -25.67 -26.20
C ASP A 374 -18.31 -24.15 -26.39
N PHE A 375 -18.12 -23.36 -25.33
CA PHE A 375 -18.11 -21.89 -25.40
C PHE A 375 -17.07 -21.36 -26.40
N ALA A 376 -15.79 -21.74 -26.27
CA ALA A 376 -14.70 -21.29 -27.11
C ALA A 376 -14.94 -21.65 -28.59
N SER A 377 -15.49 -22.84 -28.85
CA SER A 377 -15.88 -23.27 -30.20
C SER A 377 -16.99 -22.39 -30.79
N LYS A 378 -17.98 -22.01 -29.99
CA LYS A 378 -19.11 -21.15 -30.40
C LYS A 378 -18.67 -19.74 -30.74
N ILE A 379 -17.68 -19.20 -30.03
CA ILE A 379 -17.13 -17.86 -30.29
C ILE A 379 -15.91 -17.86 -31.20
N ALA A 380 -15.60 -19.01 -31.83
CA ALA A 380 -14.48 -19.20 -32.75
C ALA A 380 -13.12 -18.76 -32.16
N LEU A 381 -12.91 -18.97 -30.87
CA LEU A 381 -11.59 -18.84 -30.26
C LEU A 381 -10.75 -20.06 -30.67
N GLU A 382 -9.79 -19.86 -31.56
CA GLU A 382 -8.80 -20.89 -31.87
C GLU A 382 -7.97 -21.17 -30.61
N ARG A 383 -8.05 -22.40 -30.08
CA ARG A 383 -7.11 -22.87 -29.06
C ARG A 383 -5.70 -22.82 -29.63
N ARG A 384 -4.93 -21.80 -29.25
CA ARG A 384 -3.47 -21.81 -29.44
C ARG A 384 -2.77 -22.78 -28.48
N PHE A 385 -3.50 -23.37 -27.54
CA PHE A 385 -2.97 -24.26 -26.50
C PHE A 385 -2.69 -25.70 -26.96
N ASP A 386 -3.19 -26.11 -28.13
CA ASP A 386 -3.05 -27.49 -28.64
C ASP A 386 -1.87 -27.67 -29.62
N SER A 387 -0.78 -26.91 -29.47
CA SER A 387 0.49 -27.31 -30.11
C SER A 387 1.10 -28.47 -29.33
N PRO A 388 1.27 -29.68 -29.92
CA PRO A 388 1.85 -30.83 -29.25
C PRO A 388 3.39 -30.69 -29.19
N GLY A 389 3.87 -29.68 -28.48
CA GLY A 389 5.23 -29.60 -27.97
C GLY A 389 5.29 -30.38 -26.67
N ARG A 390 5.37 -31.70 -26.77
CA ARG A 390 5.51 -32.64 -25.66
C ARG A 390 6.80 -32.35 -24.90
N VAL A 391 6.74 -31.48 -23.90
CA VAL A 391 7.71 -31.47 -22.79
C VAL A 391 7.20 -32.51 -21.80
N ASP A 392 7.86 -33.67 -21.78
CA ASP A 392 7.69 -34.68 -20.73
C ASP A 392 8.07 -34.04 -19.38
N VAL A 393 7.09 -33.47 -18.68
CA VAL A 393 7.20 -33.14 -17.26
C VAL A 393 6.69 -34.35 -16.47
N THR A 394 7.45 -35.43 -16.57
CA THR A 394 7.51 -36.41 -15.48
C THR A 394 8.98 -36.67 -15.21
N ARG A 395 9.50 -35.99 -14.17
CA ARG A 395 10.18 -36.57 -13.01
C ARG A 395 11.27 -35.63 -12.46
N GLY A 396 11.01 -35.05 -11.28
CA GLY A 396 12.06 -34.86 -10.27
C GLY A 396 12.30 -33.47 -9.69
N SER A 397 11.30 -32.81 -9.11
CA SER A 397 11.53 -31.97 -7.93
C SER A 397 10.22 -31.84 -7.14
N SER A 398 10.32 -32.06 -5.84
CA SER A 398 9.22 -31.96 -4.87
C SER A 398 8.91 -30.49 -4.61
N ASP A 399 8.20 -29.83 -5.53
CA ASP A 399 7.57 -28.55 -5.24
C ASP A 399 6.24 -28.82 -4.56
N GLN A 400 6.30 -28.92 -3.23
CA GLN A 400 5.12 -28.70 -2.40
C GLN A 400 4.51 -27.36 -2.81
N SER A 401 3.25 -27.40 -3.24
CA SER A 401 2.48 -26.20 -3.57
C SER A 401 2.62 -25.18 -2.44
N LEU A 402 2.72 -23.89 -2.77
CA LEU A 402 2.71 -22.82 -1.76
C LEU A 402 1.53 -22.94 -0.80
N ASN A 403 0.42 -23.51 -1.28
CA ASN A 403 -0.75 -23.82 -0.47
C ASN A 403 -0.47 -24.96 0.55
N GLU A 404 0.27 -25.99 0.15
CA GLU A 404 0.72 -27.05 1.06
C GLU A 404 1.74 -26.55 2.08
N ARG A 405 2.69 -25.67 1.68
CA ARG A 405 3.62 -25.03 2.63
C ARG A 405 2.88 -24.15 3.63
N PHE A 406 1.89 -23.38 3.18
CA PHE A 406 1.06 -22.55 4.05
C PHE A 406 0.26 -23.40 5.04
N HIS A 407 -0.43 -24.44 4.58
CA HIS A 407 -1.17 -25.36 5.47
C HIS A 407 -0.24 -26.12 6.42
N HIS A 408 0.95 -26.51 5.98
CA HIS A 408 1.94 -27.18 6.83
C HIS A 408 2.48 -26.24 7.92
N GLU A 409 2.71 -24.96 7.61
CA GLU A 409 3.16 -23.97 8.58
C GLU A 409 2.04 -23.59 9.57
N LEU A 410 0.80 -23.49 9.11
CA LEU A 410 -0.38 -23.29 9.96
C LEU A 410 -0.60 -24.47 10.92
N ALA A 411 -0.41 -25.70 10.44
CA ALA A 411 -0.44 -26.91 11.27
C ALA A 411 0.77 -27.01 12.23
N ARG A 412 1.92 -26.41 11.88
CA ARG A 412 3.10 -26.33 12.77
C ARG A 412 2.85 -25.36 13.92
N LEU A 413 2.33 -24.16 13.61
CA LEU A 413 1.99 -23.14 14.60
C LEU A 413 0.92 -23.61 15.58
N LYS A 414 -0.11 -24.31 15.08
CA LYS A 414 -1.16 -24.89 15.92
C LYS A 414 -0.60 -25.91 16.93
N ARG A 415 0.34 -26.76 16.50
CA ARG A 415 1.02 -27.73 17.39
C ARG A 415 1.94 -27.08 18.43
N VAL A 416 2.57 -25.95 18.10
CA VAL A 416 3.39 -25.20 19.06
C VAL A 416 2.51 -24.54 20.12
N ASN A 417 1.36 -24.00 19.73
CA ASN A 417 0.41 -23.34 20.63
C ASN A 417 -0.25 -24.36 21.59
N GLU A 418 -0.65 -25.53 21.08
CA GLU A 418 -1.18 -26.64 21.91
C GLU A 418 -0.17 -27.18 22.92
N ARG A 419 1.13 -27.15 22.60
CA ARG A 419 2.20 -27.53 23.53
C ARG A 419 2.46 -26.48 24.61
N GLN A 420 2.21 -25.20 24.34
CA GLN A 420 2.32 -24.14 25.34
C GLN A 420 1.13 -24.14 26.32
N HIS A 421 -0.04 -24.64 25.92
CA HIS A 421 -1.20 -24.76 26.80
C HIS A 421 -1.27 -26.07 27.60
N ASN A 422 -0.61 -27.13 27.16
CA ASN A 422 -0.54 -28.41 27.88
C ASN A 422 0.71 -28.58 28.75
N GLY A 423 1.53 -27.53 28.90
CA GLY A 423 2.63 -27.50 29.87
C GLY A 423 2.10 -27.44 31.29
N THR A 424 1.86 -28.60 31.90
CA THR A 424 1.64 -28.78 33.34
C THR A 424 2.68 -27.97 34.13
N GLY A 425 2.22 -26.90 34.80
CA GLY A 425 3.04 -26.09 35.68
C GLY A 425 3.57 -26.93 36.85
N PRO A 426 4.75 -26.57 37.40
CA PRO A 426 5.34 -27.29 38.51
C PRO A 426 4.48 -27.11 39.76
N VAL A 427 4.07 -28.23 40.37
CA VAL A 427 3.45 -28.29 41.69
C VAL A 427 4.51 -27.88 42.72
N ILE A 428 4.45 -26.63 43.16
CA ILE A 428 5.21 -26.16 44.33
C ILE A 428 4.49 -26.68 45.58
N LYS A 429 5.07 -27.70 46.23
CA LYS A 429 4.67 -28.11 47.57
C LYS A 429 5.22 -27.10 48.57
N PHE A 430 4.34 -26.37 49.24
CA PHE A 430 4.67 -25.74 50.51
C PHE A 430 4.58 -26.81 51.60
N GLY A 431 5.67 -27.02 52.32
CA GLY A 431 5.74 -27.81 53.54
C GLY A 431 6.07 -26.89 54.72
N ASP A 432 5.40 -27.17 55.84
CA ASP A 432 5.50 -26.51 57.15
C ASP A 432 6.92 -26.40 57.71
#